data_AF-A0A1J5SKF8-F1
#
_entry.id   AF-A0A1J5SKF8-F1
#
_cell.length_a   1.000
_cell.length_b   1.000
_cell.length_c   1.000
_cell.angle_alpha   90.00
_cell.angle_beta   90.00
_cell.angle_gamma   90.00
#
_symmetry.space_group_name_H-M   'P 1'
#
loop_
_entity.id
_entity.type
_entity.pdbx_description
1 polymer ?
#
loop_
_entity_poly.entity_id
_entity_poly.type
_entity_poly.pdbx_seq_one_letter_code
_entity_poly.pdbx_strand_id
1 'polypeptide(L)'
;MPSNRRNFTTAAGRAFSLAAALLSVALSAGGTAMAEPPQRLLPSEQSPEIHPFAAFVSEASQRFGLPSAWIEAIIAVESANDPHALSPKGAMGLMQIMPSTWATWCVRLNLGNDPFNPHANILVGTAFLRDMLDRYGSPGFLAAYNAGPARYEDHLTTGRPLPAETQAYLAMLTPMLGGKQAGDTIAPASVAANVQTWRTAALFIRREATSGFKPAPDIMSVTAPHSDSLFVRPGLPERRP
;
A
#
# COMPACT_ATOMS: atom_id res chain seq x y z
N MET A 1 21.90 42.08 24.00
CA MET A 1 21.90 41.07 25.09
C MET A 1 21.92 39.68 24.46
N PRO A 2 22.75 38.74 24.94
CA PRO A 2 23.24 37.63 24.11
C PRO A 2 22.46 36.30 24.25
N SER A 3 22.78 35.41 23.31
CA SER A 3 22.34 34.02 23.21
C SER A 3 22.63 33.14 24.43
N ASN A 4 21.81 32.10 24.64
CA ASN A 4 22.21 30.92 25.40
C ASN A 4 21.75 29.62 24.71
N ARG A 5 22.65 28.97 23.98
CA ARG A 5 22.50 27.56 23.56
C ARG A 5 23.20 26.68 24.60
N ARG A 6 22.52 25.63 25.07
CA ARG A 6 23.13 24.47 25.72
C ARG A 6 22.30 23.24 25.35
N ASN A 7 22.80 22.05 25.07
CA ASN A 7 24.07 21.52 24.54
C ASN A 7 23.79 20.01 24.54
N PHE A 8 23.91 19.34 23.39
CA PHE A 8 23.71 17.89 23.33
C PHE A 8 24.88 17.16 24.00
N THR A 9 24.59 16.21 24.88
CA THR A 9 25.59 15.27 25.44
C THR A 9 25.59 13.98 24.64
N THR A 10 26.52 13.87 23.70
CA THR A 10 26.83 12.63 22.99
C THR A 10 27.53 11.66 23.93
N ALA A 11 27.02 10.44 24.08
CA ALA A 11 27.76 9.31 24.65
C ALA A 11 28.33 8.45 23.51
N ALA A 12 29.59 8.04 23.62
CA ALA A 12 30.34 7.42 22.53
C ALA A 12 30.98 6.08 22.93
N GLY A 13 31.12 5.20 21.94
CA GLY A 13 31.92 3.97 22.01
C GLY A 13 31.18 2.75 22.60
N ARG A 14 31.68 1.52 22.40
CA ARG A 14 33.00 1.13 21.84
C ARG A 14 32.86 -0.17 21.02
N ALA A 15 33.66 -0.31 19.98
CA ALA A 15 33.89 -1.59 19.30
C ALA A 15 34.99 -2.40 20.02
N PHE A 16 34.86 -3.74 20.00
CA PHE A 16 35.90 -4.74 20.25
C PHE A 16 35.51 -5.96 19.39
N SER A 17 36.21 -6.32 18.31
CA SER A 17 37.60 -6.79 18.15
C SER A 17 37.79 -8.28 18.48
N LEU A 18 38.07 -9.06 17.43
CA LEU A 18 38.55 -10.44 17.47
C LEU A 18 39.98 -10.51 18.05
N ALA A 19 40.26 -11.47 18.93
CA ALA A 19 41.60 -11.98 19.19
C ALA A 19 41.54 -13.37 19.82
N ALA A 20 42.44 -14.27 19.41
CA ALA A 20 42.56 -15.62 19.96
C ALA A 20 43.63 -15.71 21.05
N ALA A 21 43.51 -16.69 21.95
CA ALA A 21 44.60 -17.14 22.82
C ALA A 21 44.52 -18.65 23.04
N LEU A 22 45.62 -19.34 22.77
CA LEU A 22 45.82 -20.76 23.05
C LEU A 22 46.63 -20.91 24.35
N LEU A 23 46.25 -21.84 25.23
CA LEU A 23 47.24 -22.55 26.05
C LEU A 23 46.73 -23.93 26.50
N SER A 24 47.65 -24.90 26.52
CA SER A 24 47.38 -26.34 26.62
C SER A 24 47.42 -26.86 28.06
N VAL A 25 46.87 -28.06 28.28
CA VAL A 25 47.57 -29.22 28.90
C VAL A 25 46.69 -30.47 28.75
N ALA A 26 47.32 -31.63 28.51
CA ALA A 26 46.64 -32.93 28.40
C ALA A 26 47.01 -33.82 29.59
N LEU A 27 46.08 -34.66 30.05
CA LEU A 27 46.40 -35.90 30.77
C LEU A 27 45.35 -36.99 30.56
N SER A 28 45.80 -38.23 30.60
CA SER A 28 45.16 -39.40 29.99
C SER A 28 44.15 -40.12 30.90
N ALA A 29 43.10 -40.68 30.30
CA ALA A 29 42.45 -41.90 30.80
C ALA A 29 41.86 -42.69 29.61
N GLY A 30 42.18 -43.98 29.51
CA GLY A 30 41.70 -44.84 28.43
C GLY A 30 40.27 -45.33 28.68
N GLY A 31 39.43 -45.30 27.65
CA GLY A 31 38.14 -45.95 27.62
C GLY A 31 37.69 -46.12 26.17
N THR A 32 37.53 -47.35 25.72
CA THR A 32 36.95 -47.67 24.41
C THR A 32 35.45 -47.46 24.45
N ALA A 33 35.03 -46.19 24.39
CA ALA A 33 33.65 -45.84 24.11
C ALA A 33 33.34 -46.18 22.65
N MET A 34 32.25 -46.92 22.41
CA MET A 34 31.72 -47.12 21.06
C MET A 34 31.37 -45.75 20.48
N ALA A 35 31.97 -45.40 19.34
CA ALA A 35 31.65 -44.16 18.65
C ALA A 35 30.25 -44.27 18.04
N GLU A 36 29.25 -43.72 18.72
CA GLU A 36 27.95 -43.44 18.11
C GLU A 36 28.19 -42.46 16.96
N PRO A 37 27.68 -42.73 15.72
CA PRO A 37 27.90 -41.83 14.61
C PRO A 37 27.29 -40.47 14.96
N PRO A 38 27.98 -39.35 14.67
CA PRO A 38 27.41 -38.04 14.95
C PRO A 38 26.12 -37.92 14.16
N GLN A 39 24.98 -37.91 14.86
CA GLN A 39 23.70 -37.63 14.25
C GLN A 39 23.86 -36.27 13.57
N ARG A 40 23.83 -36.30 12.23
CA ARG A 40 23.87 -35.09 11.43
C ARG A 40 22.65 -34.31 11.85
N LEU A 41 22.86 -33.26 12.64
CA LEU A 41 21.85 -32.26 12.95
C LEU A 41 21.40 -31.73 11.59
N LEU A 42 20.29 -32.29 11.11
CA LEU A 42 19.54 -31.74 10.01
C LEU A 42 19.28 -30.29 10.42
N PRO A 43 19.52 -29.30 9.54
CA PRO A 43 19.18 -27.92 9.85
C PRO A 43 17.77 -27.92 10.41
N SER A 44 17.60 -27.42 11.64
CA SER A 44 16.31 -27.42 12.30
C SER A 44 15.31 -26.83 11.31
N GLU A 45 14.37 -27.64 10.84
CA GLU A 45 13.26 -27.20 10.00
C GLU A 45 12.71 -25.98 10.71
N GLN A 46 12.94 -24.79 10.15
CA GLN A 46 12.53 -23.55 10.77
C GLN A 46 11.01 -23.60 10.71
N SER A 47 10.37 -24.00 11.82
CA SER A 47 8.92 -24.03 11.98
C SER A 47 8.40 -22.75 11.35
N PRO A 48 7.60 -22.84 10.27
CA PRO A 48 7.33 -21.68 9.42
C PRO A 48 6.79 -20.58 10.32
N GLU A 49 7.53 -19.46 10.39
CA GLU A 49 7.14 -18.35 11.23
C GLU A 49 5.79 -17.88 10.68
N ILE A 50 4.71 -18.17 11.40
CA ILE A 50 3.35 -17.92 10.93
C ILE A 50 3.13 -16.41 11.05
N HIS A 51 3.60 -15.67 10.04
CA HIS A 51 3.35 -14.25 9.93
C HIS A 51 1.83 -14.04 9.94
N PRO A 52 1.27 -13.33 10.94
CA PRO A 52 -0.17 -13.31 11.19
C PRO A 52 -0.98 -12.68 10.05
N PHE A 53 -0.31 -12.03 9.10
CA PHE A 53 -0.91 -11.36 7.94
C PHE A 53 -0.55 -12.01 6.60
N ALA A 54 0.15 -13.15 6.58
CA ALA A 54 0.65 -13.78 5.35
C ALA A 54 -0.44 -14.03 4.28
N ALA A 55 -1.65 -14.41 4.70
CA ALA A 55 -2.78 -14.59 3.80
C ALA A 55 -3.21 -13.26 3.13
N PHE A 56 -3.26 -12.16 3.89
CA PHE A 56 -3.63 -10.84 3.39
C PHE A 56 -2.55 -10.25 2.49
N VAL A 57 -1.27 -10.47 2.84
CA VAL A 57 -0.13 -10.13 1.98
C VAL A 57 -0.18 -10.90 0.67
N SER A 58 -0.43 -12.21 0.70
CA SER A 58 -0.53 -13.05 -0.50
C SER A 58 -1.68 -12.62 -1.42
N GLU A 59 -2.85 -12.30 -0.86
CA GLU A 59 -3.97 -11.73 -1.62
C GLU A 59 -3.59 -10.40 -2.28
N ALA A 60 -3.00 -9.46 -1.52
CA ALA A 60 -2.63 -8.15 -2.02
C ALA A 60 -1.53 -8.23 -3.10
N SER A 61 -0.54 -9.09 -2.88
CA SER A 61 0.54 -9.44 -3.81
C SER A 61 -0.02 -9.89 -5.17
N GLN A 62 -0.92 -10.89 -5.16
CA GLN A 62 -1.59 -11.39 -6.36
C GLN A 62 -2.50 -10.33 -7.02
N ARG A 63 -3.25 -9.56 -6.23
CA ARG A 63 -4.23 -8.58 -6.72
C ARG A 63 -3.60 -7.36 -7.38
N PHE A 64 -2.43 -6.93 -6.90
CA PHE A 64 -1.76 -5.69 -7.36
C PHE A 64 -0.43 -5.93 -8.09
N GLY A 65 0.03 -7.18 -8.18
CA GLY A 65 1.24 -7.55 -8.92
C GLY A 65 2.50 -6.93 -8.30
N LEU A 66 2.63 -7.03 -6.97
CA LEU A 66 3.80 -6.62 -6.20
C LEU A 66 4.31 -7.82 -5.38
N PRO A 67 5.62 -8.11 -5.31
CA PRO A 67 6.13 -9.25 -4.55
C PRO A 67 5.73 -9.21 -3.07
N SER A 68 5.33 -10.35 -2.50
CA SER A 68 4.94 -10.45 -1.08
C SER A 68 6.02 -9.92 -0.13
N ALA A 69 7.28 -10.26 -0.40
CA ALA A 69 8.44 -9.78 0.34
C ALA A 69 8.62 -8.24 0.33
N TRP A 70 8.12 -7.55 -0.71
CA TRP A 70 8.13 -6.08 -0.74
C TRP A 70 7.09 -5.50 0.21
N ILE A 71 5.91 -6.11 0.27
CA ILE A 71 4.81 -5.71 1.15
C ILE A 71 5.20 -5.98 2.61
N GLU A 72 5.77 -7.15 2.90
CA GLU A 72 6.28 -7.53 4.23
C GLU A 72 7.39 -6.60 4.71
N ALA A 73 8.38 -6.27 3.86
CA ALA A 73 9.44 -5.33 4.21
C ALA A 73 8.89 -3.93 4.54
N ILE A 74 7.88 -3.46 3.81
CA ILE A 74 7.23 -2.18 4.07
C ILE A 74 6.42 -2.23 5.37
N ILE A 75 5.63 -3.28 5.63
CA ILE A 75 4.89 -3.43 6.91
C ILE A 75 5.85 -3.44 8.10
N ALA A 76 6.97 -4.16 8.01
CA ALA A 76 7.98 -4.20 9.06
C ALA A 76 8.62 -2.82 9.32
N VAL A 77 8.86 -2.04 8.27
CA VAL A 77 9.41 -0.68 8.35
C VAL A 77 8.40 0.34 8.89
N GLU A 78 7.15 0.29 8.44
CA GLU A 78 6.12 1.29 8.73
C GLU A 78 5.51 1.12 10.12
N SER A 79 5.31 -0.13 10.57
CA SER A 79 4.57 -0.42 11.82
C SER A 79 5.24 -1.42 12.76
N ALA A 80 6.38 -2.01 12.38
CA ALA A 80 6.94 -3.19 13.05
C ALA A 80 5.92 -4.35 13.21
N ASN A 81 4.95 -4.46 12.28
CA ASN A 81 3.80 -5.38 12.30
C ASN A 81 2.70 -5.06 13.35
N ASP A 82 2.64 -3.86 13.92
CA ASP A 82 1.53 -3.43 14.78
C ASP A 82 0.31 -2.97 13.94
N PRO A 83 -0.82 -3.69 13.96
CA PRO A 83 -2.03 -3.30 13.21
C PRO A 83 -2.73 -2.06 13.78
N HIS A 84 -2.40 -1.64 15.01
CA HIS A 84 -2.96 -0.47 15.68
C HIS A 84 -2.02 0.74 15.66
N ALA A 85 -0.89 0.65 14.95
CA ALA A 85 0.09 1.73 14.84
C ALA A 85 -0.53 3.05 14.35
N LEU A 86 -0.31 4.12 15.11
CA LEU A 86 -0.76 5.48 14.78
C LEU A 86 0.40 6.46 14.93
N SER A 87 0.91 7.01 13.81
CA SER A 87 2.00 7.99 13.88
C SER A 87 1.53 9.36 14.40
N PRO A 88 2.43 10.22 14.90
CA PRO A 88 2.10 11.61 15.28
C PRO A 88 1.54 12.46 14.14
N LYS A 89 1.70 12.04 12.87
CA LYS A 89 1.13 12.69 11.69
C LYS A 89 -0.28 12.17 11.34
N GLY A 90 -0.77 11.15 12.03
CA GLY A 90 -2.06 10.51 11.79
C GLY A 90 -2.03 9.39 10.74
N ALA A 91 -0.87 8.83 10.43
CA ALA A 91 -0.76 7.65 9.56
C ALA A 91 -1.17 6.38 10.32
N MET A 92 -1.89 5.45 9.69
CA MET A 92 -2.67 4.40 10.38
C MET A 92 -2.34 2.98 9.92
N GLY A 93 -2.24 2.07 10.90
CA GLY A 93 -2.16 0.62 10.72
C GLY A 93 -0.86 0.12 10.10
N LEU A 94 -0.88 -1.14 9.65
CA LEU A 94 0.31 -1.91 9.23
C LEU A 94 1.18 -1.23 8.17
N MET A 95 0.56 -0.57 7.19
CA MET A 95 1.24 0.12 6.08
C MET A 95 1.23 1.66 6.22
N GLN A 96 0.92 2.18 7.42
CA GLN A 96 0.90 3.61 7.77
C GLN A 96 0.19 4.50 6.74
N ILE A 97 -1.08 4.22 6.49
CA ILE A 97 -1.88 4.93 5.49
C ILE A 97 -2.37 6.27 6.05
N MET A 98 -2.10 7.36 5.34
CA MET A 98 -2.62 8.68 5.67
C MET A 98 -4.15 8.76 5.46
N PRO A 99 -4.92 9.50 6.27
CA PRO A 99 -6.39 9.47 6.23
C PRO A 99 -7.00 9.90 4.89
N SER A 100 -6.38 10.83 4.16
CA SER A 100 -6.81 11.25 2.82
C SER A 100 -6.61 10.15 1.77
N THR A 101 -5.50 9.40 1.88
CA THR A 101 -5.23 8.22 1.04
C THR A 101 -6.22 7.11 1.36
N TRP A 102 -6.45 6.82 2.65
CA TRP A 102 -7.45 5.85 3.10
C TRP A 102 -8.83 6.13 2.49
N ALA A 103 -9.36 7.33 2.71
CA ALA A 103 -10.69 7.75 2.21
C ALA A 103 -10.83 7.63 0.69
N THR A 104 -9.75 7.80 -0.07
CA THR A 104 -9.74 7.64 -1.52
C THR A 104 -9.78 6.17 -1.95
N TRP A 105 -9.03 5.31 -1.27
CA TRP A 105 -8.81 3.92 -1.69
C TRP A 105 -9.79 2.92 -1.10
N CYS A 106 -10.26 3.09 0.15
CA CYS A 106 -11.23 2.17 0.76
C CYS A 106 -12.53 2.10 -0.05
N VAL A 107 -13.03 3.25 -0.53
CA VAL A 107 -14.20 3.35 -1.43
C VAL A 107 -13.92 2.67 -2.77
N ARG A 108 -12.77 2.94 -3.40
CA ARG A 108 -12.39 2.36 -4.71
C ARG A 108 -12.24 0.83 -4.68
N LEU A 109 -11.85 0.28 -3.53
CA LEU A 109 -11.67 -1.16 -3.32
C LEU A 109 -12.93 -1.84 -2.73
N ASN A 110 -13.99 -1.07 -2.45
CA ASN A 110 -15.21 -1.51 -1.77
C ASN A 110 -14.94 -2.22 -0.42
N LEU A 111 -14.13 -1.56 0.41
CA LEU A 111 -13.73 -2.03 1.74
C LEU A 111 -14.50 -1.31 2.86
N GLY A 112 -14.44 -1.87 4.07
CA GLY A 112 -14.94 -1.20 5.28
C GLY A 112 -14.17 0.08 5.62
N ASN A 113 -14.72 0.90 6.51
CA ASN A 113 -14.15 2.20 6.87
C ASN A 113 -13.16 2.15 8.07
N ASP A 114 -12.76 0.96 8.52
CA ASP A 114 -11.79 0.80 9.62
C ASP A 114 -10.34 0.69 9.07
N PRO A 115 -9.50 1.72 9.24
CA PRO A 115 -8.11 1.71 8.78
C PRO A 115 -7.19 0.82 9.61
N PHE A 116 -7.62 0.34 10.77
CA PHE A 116 -6.86 -0.58 11.62
C PHE A 116 -7.21 -2.05 11.38
N ASN A 117 -8.19 -2.33 10.52
CA ASN A 117 -8.45 -3.68 10.02
C ASN A 117 -7.24 -4.16 9.18
N PRO A 118 -6.51 -5.23 9.57
CA PRO A 118 -5.27 -5.62 8.91
C PRO A 118 -5.42 -5.91 7.41
N HIS A 119 -6.49 -6.63 7.03
CA HIS A 119 -6.76 -6.98 5.64
C HIS A 119 -7.01 -5.75 4.77
N ALA A 120 -7.91 -4.86 5.22
CA ALA A 120 -8.23 -3.65 4.48
C ALA A 120 -7.06 -2.66 4.43
N ASN A 121 -6.25 -2.55 5.51
CA ASN A 121 -5.04 -1.73 5.54
C ASN A 121 -4.00 -2.21 4.53
N ILE A 122 -3.71 -3.51 4.49
CA ILE A 122 -2.76 -4.12 3.53
C ILE A 122 -3.25 -3.95 2.09
N LEU A 123 -4.55 -4.17 1.83
CA LEU A 123 -5.11 -3.98 0.49
C LEU A 123 -5.02 -2.52 0.03
N VAL A 124 -5.36 -1.54 0.87
CA VAL A 124 -5.24 -0.11 0.55
C VAL A 124 -3.79 0.30 0.34
N GLY A 125 -2.89 -0.11 1.24
CA GLY A 125 -1.46 0.22 1.16
C GLY A 125 -0.80 -0.36 -0.07
N THR A 126 -1.06 -1.63 -0.39
CA THR A 126 -0.52 -2.28 -1.59
C THR A 126 -1.08 -1.68 -2.88
N ALA A 127 -2.37 -1.31 -2.90
CA ALA A 127 -2.97 -0.62 -4.05
C ALA A 127 -2.35 0.77 -4.28
N PHE A 128 -2.15 1.53 -3.21
CA PHE A 128 -1.50 2.85 -3.26
C PHE A 128 -0.02 2.72 -3.67
N LEU A 129 0.71 1.74 -3.10
CA LEU A 129 2.09 1.44 -3.46
C LEU A 129 2.23 1.08 -4.95
N ARG A 130 1.28 0.32 -5.50
CA ARG A 130 1.25 -0.01 -6.93
C ARG A 130 1.03 1.23 -7.79
N ASP A 131 0.09 2.10 -7.42
CA ASP A 131 -0.16 3.38 -8.08
C ASP A 131 1.07 4.32 -8.04
N MET A 132 1.87 4.28 -6.96
CA MET A 132 3.16 4.99 -6.91
C MET A 132 4.20 4.37 -7.86
N LEU A 133 4.24 3.03 -7.98
CA LEU A 133 5.14 2.33 -8.89
C LEU A 133 4.81 2.63 -10.35
N ASP A 134 3.53 2.65 -10.71
CA ASP A 134 3.06 2.96 -12.06
C ASP A 134 3.32 4.41 -12.47
N ARG A 135 3.32 5.36 -11.53
CA ARG A 135 3.55 6.78 -11.80
C ARG A 135 5.02 7.18 -11.84
N TYR A 136 5.83 6.64 -10.93
CA TYR A 136 7.16 7.16 -10.64
C TYR A 136 8.30 6.15 -10.83
N GLY A 137 7.99 4.87 -11.07
CA GLY A 137 8.97 3.80 -11.24
C GLY A 137 9.87 3.59 -10.01
N SER A 138 10.96 2.85 -10.17
CA SER A 138 11.95 2.61 -9.11
C SER A 138 13.15 3.56 -9.24
N PRO A 139 13.65 4.18 -8.13
CA PRO A 139 13.18 4.09 -6.75
C PRO A 139 12.07 5.10 -6.38
N GLY A 140 11.59 5.90 -7.34
CA GLY A 140 10.68 7.04 -7.09
C GLY A 140 9.39 6.70 -6.35
N PHE A 141 8.86 5.49 -6.53
CA PHE A 141 7.64 5.04 -5.86
C PHE A 141 7.73 5.03 -4.33
N LEU A 142 8.86 4.61 -3.76
CA LEU A 142 9.09 4.63 -2.32
C LEU A 142 9.15 6.06 -1.79
N ALA A 143 9.78 6.95 -2.55
CA ALA A 143 9.85 8.36 -2.21
C ALA A 143 8.46 8.99 -2.20
N ALA A 144 7.65 8.75 -3.24
CA ALA A 144 6.28 9.25 -3.34
C ALA A 144 5.34 8.66 -2.27
N TYR A 145 5.50 7.38 -1.93
CA TYR A 145 4.73 6.71 -0.89
C TYR A 145 4.95 7.37 0.49
N ASN A 146 6.22 7.53 0.90
CA ASN A 146 6.57 8.09 2.21
C ASN A 146 6.44 9.63 2.29
N ALA A 147 6.85 10.36 1.24
CA ALA A 147 6.84 11.83 1.23
C ALA A 147 5.45 12.43 0.90
N GLY A 148 4.58 11.63 0.28
CA GLY A 148 3.37 12.05 -0.41
C GLY A 148 3.63 12.39 -1.89
N PRO A 149 2.71 12.03 -2.83
CA PRO A 149 2.91 12.22 -4.26
C PRO A 149 3.24 13.66 -4.65
N ALA A 150 2.47 14.63 -4.14
CA ALA A 150 2.65 16.05 -4.41
C ALA A 150 4.01 16.61 -3.92
N ARG A 151 4.59 16.04 -2.85
CA ARG A 151 5.93 16.43 -2.39
C ARG A 151 7.02 15.85 -3.29
N TYR A 152 6.81 14.64 -3.80
CA TYR A 152 7.73 14.04 -4.76
C TYR A 152 7.68 14.76 -6.12
N GLU A 153 6.50 15.20 -6.55
CA GLU A 153 6.31 16.04 -7.75
C GLU A 153 6.95 17.43 -7.62
N ASP A 154 6.83 18.09 -6.45
CA ASP A 154 7.57 19.33 -6.13
C ASP A 154 9.09 19.12 -6.16
N HIS A 155 9.58 18.00 -5.62
CA HIS A 155 11.00 17.61 -5.71
C HIS A 155 11.46 17.43 -7.16
N LEU A 156 10.74 16.67 -7.99
CA LEU A 156 11.06 16.47 -9.40
C LEU A 156 11.05 17.76 -10.21
N THR A 157 10.14 18.69 -9.89
CA THR A 157 9.97 19.95 -10.63
C THR A 157 10.95 21.04 -10.22
N THR A 158 11.28 21.13 -8.92
CA THR A 158 12.08 22.23 -8.35
C THR A 158 13.51 21.86 -7.97
N GLY A 159 13.83 20.56 -7.91
CA GLY A 159 15.09 20.06 -7.35
C GLY A 159 15.21 20.22 -5.83
N ARG A 160 14.18 20.70 -5.12
CA ARG A 160 14.18 20.81 -3.65
C ARG A 160 14.44 19.42 -3.03
N PRO A 161 15.34 19.28 -2.05
CA PRO A 161 15.65 17.98 -1.46
C PRO A 161 14.44 17.39 -0.73
N LEU A 162 14.29 16.07 -0.83
CA LEU A 162 13.30 15.30 -0.06
C LEU A 162 13.60 15.37 1.45
N PRO A 163 12.59 15.17 2.33
CA PRO A 163 12.80 15.10 3.77
C PRO A 163 13.87 14.07 4.14
N ALA A 164 14.66 14.34 5.18
CA ALA A 164 15.70 13.41 5.66
C ALA A 164 15.11 12.03 6.05
N GLU A 165 13.89 12.02 6.60
CA GLU A 165 13.07 10.83 6.87
C GLU A 165 12.85 9.98 5.61
N THR A 166 12.45 10.60 4.50
CA THR A 166 12.27 9.94 3.20
C THR A 166 13.58 9.44 2.62
N GLN A 167 14.68 10.19 2.79
CA GLN A 167 16.01 9.74 2.34
C GLN A 167 16.47 8.50 3.13
N ALA A 168 16.23 8.44 4.44
CA ALA A 168 16.50 7.27 5.28
C ALA A 168 15.61 6.06 4.90
N TYR A 169 14.33 6.31 4.65
CA TYR A 169 13.37 5.30 4.17
C TYR A 169 13.83 4.65 2.86
N LEU A 170 14.26 5.47 1.88
CA LEU A 170 14.85 4.99 0.62
C LEU A 170 16.11 4.15 0.85
N ALA A 171 17.04 4.63 1.70
CA ALA A 171 18.29 3.94 1.99
C ALA A 171 18.07 2.56 2.64
N MET A 172 17.03 2.42 3.46
CA MET A 172 16.66 1.17 4.13
C MET A 172 15.97 0.17 3.20
N LEU A 173 14.98 0.61 2.42
CA LEU A 173 14.16 -0.30 1.59
C LEU A 173 14.77 -0.62 0.22
N THR A 174 15.49 0.30 -0.43
CA THR A 174 16.03 0.04 -1.79
C THR A 174 16.88 -1.24 -1.87
N PRO A 175 17.77 -1.56 -0.90
CA PRO A 175 18.49 -2.84 -0.89
C PRO A 175 17.57 -4.07 -0.72
N MET A 176 16.53 -3.96 0.11
CA MET A 176 15.58 -5.06 0.38
C MET A 176 14.74 -5.38 -0.87
N LEU A 177 14.31 -4.36 -1.61
CA LEU A 177 13.45 -4.52 -2.79
C LEU A 177 14.24 -4.81 -4.08
N GLY A 178 15.50 -4.35 -4.16
CA GLY A 178 16.40 -4.58 -5.30
C GLY A 178 17.10 -5.95 -5.30
N GLY A 179 17.09 -6.67 -4.17
CA GLY A 179 17.63 -8.03 -4.08
C GLY A 179 16.79 -9.02 -4.88
N LYS A 180 17.39 -9.63 -5.92
CA LYS A 180 16.81 -10.79 -6.61
C LYS A 180 16.61 -11.92 -5.59
N GLN A 181 15.39 -12.12 -5.12
CA GLN A 181 15.02 -13.33 -4.39
C GLN A 181 15.06 -14.52 -5.35
N ALA A 182 15.72 -15.60 -4.92
CA ALA A 182 15.95 -16.78 -5.74
C ALA A 182 14.66 -17.62 -5.84
N GLY A 183 13.87 -17.38 -6.89
CA GLY A 183 12.66 -18.17 -7.20
C GLY A 183 11.93 -17.66 -8.43
N ASP A 184 11.56 -16.38 -8.43
CA ASP A 184 10.66 -15.84 -9.44
C ASP A 184 11.38 -15.32 -10.68
N THR A 185 11.47 -16.20 -11.68
CA THR A 185 11.58 -15.75 -13.07
C THR A 185 10.27 -15.04 -13.43
N ILE A 186 10.27 -13.71 -13.43
CA ILE A 186 9.16 -12.90 -13.96
C ILE A 186 9.01 -13.22 -15.45
N ALA A 187 8.12 -14.17 -15.77
CA ALA A 187 7.65 -14.38 -17.13
C ALA A 187 6.85 -13.13 -17.54
N PRO A 188 7.09 -12.55 -18.74
CA PRO A 188 6.42 -11.33 -19.17
C PRO A 188 4.99 -11.63 -19.66
N ALA A 189 4.10 -12.00 -18.74
CA ALA A 189 2.70 -12.26 -19.00
C ALA A 189 1.82 -11.07 -18.54
N SER A 190 1.13 -10.47 -19.50
CA SER A 190 -0.11 -9.68 -19.35
C SER A 190 -0.15 -8.37 -18.52
N VAL A 191 0.98 -7.72 -18.20
CA VAL A 191 0.96 -6.35 -17.60
C VAL A 191 0.16 -5.34 -18.46
N ALA A 192 0.19 -5.45 -19.79
CA ALA A 192 -0.53 -4.56 -20.70
C ALA A 192 -2.06 -4.76 -20.73
N ALA A 193 -2.57 -5.95 -20.37
CA ALA A 193 -3.97 -6.30 -20.59
C ALA A 193 -4.91 -5.67 -19.55
N ASN A 194 -4.44 -5.44 -18.32
CA ASN A 194 -5.30 -4.98 -17.21
C ASN A 194 -5.30 -3.46 -16.99
N VAL A 195 -4.32 -2.72 -17.56
CA VAL A 195 -4.24 -1.26 -17.43
C VAL A 195 -5.41 -0.55 -18.14
N GLN A 196 -5.98 -1.17 -19.16
CA GLN A 196 -7.07 -0.58 -19.95
C GLN A 196 -8.45 -0.81 -19.32
N THR A 197 -8.69 -1.98 -18.71
CA THR A 197 -10.01 -2.48 -18.31
C THR A 197 -10.72 -1.58 -17.29
N TRP A 198 -10.00 -1.01 -16.32
CA TRP A 198 -10.59 -0.15 -15.29
C TRP A 198 -10.79 1.31 -15.73
N ARG A 199 -10.20 1.72 -16.87
CA ARG A 199 -10.33 3.09 -17.43
C ARG A 199 -11.42 3.20 -18.48
N THR A 200 -11.96 2.08 -18.99
CA THR A 200 -12.99 2.05 -20.05
C THR A 200 -14.35 1.49 -19.60
N ALA A 201 -14.58 1.34 -18.29
CA ALA A 201 -15.90 1.04 -17.74
C ALA A 201 -16.86 2.22 -17.96
N ALA A 202 -17.55 2.24 -19.11
CA ALA A 202 -18.53 3.26 -19.44
C ALA A 202 -19.73 3.18 -18.48
N LEU A 203 -19.87 4.20 -17.63
CA LEU A 203 -21.16 4.54 -17.04
C LEU A 203 -22.18 4.71 -18.17
N PHE A 204 -23.23 3.87 -18.22
CA PHE A 204 -24.63 4.22 -18.50
C PHE A 204 -25.48 2.93 -18.59
N ILE A 205 -26.38 2.70 -17.64
CA ILE A 205 -27.51 1.78 -17.86
C ILE A 205 -28.55 2.53 -18.69
N ARG A 206 -28.58 2.29 -20.00
CA ARG A 206 -29.65 2.77 -20.87
C ARG A 206 -30.85 1.84 -20.73
N ARG A 207 -31.92 2.32 -20.10
CA ARG A 207 -33.21 1.60 -20.05
C ARG A 207 -33.85 1.67 -21.43
N GLU A 208 -33.88 0.57 -22.17
CA GLU A 208 -34.60 0.51 -23.44
C GLU A 208 -36.11 0.50 -23.19
N ALA A 209 -36.82 1.41 -23.87
CA ALA A 209 -38.27 1.43 -23.92
C ALA A 209 -38.71 0.60 -25.14
N THR A 210 -39.29 -0.57 -24.91
CA THR A 210 -39.84 -1.40 -26.00
C THR A 210 -41.18 -0.85 -26.46
N SER A 211 -41.16 -0.02 -27.51
CA SER A 211 -42.34 0.35 -28.28
C SER A 211 -42.67 -0.75 -29.30
N GLY A 212 -43.82 -1.41 -29.13
CA GLY A 212 -44.35 -2.42 -30.05
C GLY A 212 -45.88 -2.33 -30.11
N PHE A 213 -46.41 -1.92 -31.27
CA PHE A 213 -47.83 -1.59 -31.46
C PHE A 213 -48.43 -2.38 -32.63
N LYS A 214 -49.56 -3.08 -32.40
CA LYS A 214 -50.78 -2.95 -33.22
C LYS A 214 -52.03 -3.63 -32.57
N PRO A 215 -53.28 -3.26 -32.95
CA PRO A 215 -54.48 -3.50 -32.12
C PRO A 215 -55.66 -4.21 -32.84
N ALA A 216 -56.75 -4.50 -32.09
CA ALA A 216 -58.19 -4.41 -32.48
C ALA A 216 -59.10 -5.08 -31.41
N PRO A 217 -60.44 -4.86 -31.36
CA PRO A 217 -61.19 -3.59 -31.43
C PRO A 217 -62.28 -3.44 -30.32
N ASP A 218 -62.76 -2.20 -30.11
CA ASP A 218 -64.01 -1.75 -29.41
C ASP A 218 -64.30 -2.23 -27.96
N ILE A 219 -64.93 -1.47 -27.04
CA ILE A 219 -66.26 -0.83 -27.08
C ILE A 219 -66.35 0.32 -26.03
N MET A 220 -67.03 1.44 -26.36
CA MET A 220 -67.52 2.57 -25.50
C MET A 220 -66.48 3.38 -24.67
N SER A 221 -66.20 4.66 -24.94
CA SER A 221 -67.04 5.90 -24.87
C SER A 221 -67.18 6.51 -23.46
N VAL A 222 -66.65 7.73 -23.26
CA VAL A 222 -67.32 8.92 -22.68
C VAL A 222 -66.35 10.14 -22.58
N THR A 223 -66.65 11.15 -23.40
CA THR A 223 -66.63 12.62 -23.18
C THR A 223 -65.44 13.35 -22.48
N ALA A 224 -64.88 14.35 -23.20
CA ALA A 224 -64.03 15.44 -22.67
C ALA A 224 -64.83 16.76 -22.49
N PRO A 225 -64.29 17.79 -21.80
CA PRO A 225 -63.62 18.90 -22.50
C PRO A 225 -62.31 19.36 -21.81
N HIS A 226 -61.23 19.74 -22.49
CA HIS A 226 -60.98 20.97 -23.27
C HIS A 226 -61.07 22.30 -22.49
N SER A 227 -59.90 22.92 -22.28
CA SER A 227 -59.71 24.38 -22.36
C SER A 227 -58.23 24.70 -22.65
N ASP A 228 -58.01 25.84 -23.30
CA ASP A 228 -56.88 26.09 -24.19
C ASP A 228 -55.94 27.19 -23.68
N SER A 229 -54.65 27.10 -24.06
CA SER A 229 -53.72 28.22 -24.30
C SER A 229 -53.44 29.29 -23.21
N LEU A 230 -52.15 29.59 -22.97
CA LEU A 230 -51.47 30.83 -23.43
C LEU A 230 -50.09 31.05 -22.74
N PHE A 231 -49.13 31.53 -23.54
CA PHE A 231 -47.82 32.01 -23.10
C PHE A 231 -47.94 33.32 -22.27
N VAL A 232 -46.99 33.55 -21.34
CA VAL A 232 -46.09 34.74 -21.34
C VAL A 232 -45.11 34.71 -20.15
N ARG A 233 -43.86 35.06 -20.45
CA ARG A 233 -42.77 35.57 -19.59
C ARG A 233 -42.06 36.66 -20.43
N PRO A 234 -41.21 37.57 -19.89
CA PRO A 234 -40.70 37.72 -18.51
C PRO A 234 -40.81 39.17 -17.95
N GLY A 235 -40.24 39.43 -16.75
CA GLY A 235 -39.99 40.80 -16.28
C GLY A 235 -39.42 40.90 -14.85
N LEU A 236 -38.21 41.45 -14.71
CA LEU A 236 -37.62 42.02 -13.48
C LEU A 236 -37.47 43.54 -13.69
N PRO A 237 -37.66 44.40 -12.66
CA PRO A 237 -36.55 44.89 -11.82
C PRO A 237 -36.78 44.53 -10.33
N GLU A 238 -36.24 45.13 -9.25
CA GLU A 238 -35.46 46.35 -8.97
C GLU A 238 -34.48 46.08 -7.79
N ARG A 239 -33.57 47.01 -7.48
CA ARG A 239 -32.97 47.16 -6.13
C ARG A 239 -33.20 48.59 -5.64
N ARG A 240 -33.42 48.76 -4.34
CA ARG A 240 -33.30 50.05 -3.63
C ARG A 240 -33.24 49.83 -2.11
N PRO A 241 -32.81 50.86 -1.36
CA PRO A 241 -31.57 51.63 -1.50
C PRO A 241 -30.45 51.07 -0.59
#